data_AF-A0A7S4FEI1-F1
#
_entry.id   AF-A0A7S4FEI1-F1
#
_cell.length_a   1.000
_cell.length_b   1.000
_cell.length_c   1.000
_cell.angle_alpha   90.00
_cell.angle_beta   90.00
_cell.angle_gamma   90.00
#
_symmetry.space_group_name_H-M   'P 1'
#
loop_
_entity.id
_entity.type
_entity.pdbx_description
1 polymer ?
#
loop_
_entity_poly.entity_id
_entity_poly.type
_entity_poly.pdbx_seq_one_letter_code
_entity_poly.pdbx_strand_id
1 'polypeptide(L)'
;ANDLKLPLMVKPSLGAGKYFLCGAANLQELARGVQAFYANLPSFMGKWGIETADEARIVIEEFVTGSEVDVDAVIQDGKVLFAAVSDNKPPLHNFMETGCLCPSALPCEDQAKLLQLLENVVSMYGDGL
;
A
#
# COMPACT_ATOMS: atom_id res chain seq x y z
N ALA A 1 19.52 12.07 -4.16
CA ALA A 1 18.15 11.56 -4.36
C ALA A 1 18.29 10.30 -5.19
N ASN A 2 17.65 9.19 -4.80
CA ASN A 2 17.67 7.98 -5.61
C ASN A 2 16.89 8.24 -6.90
N ASP A 3 17.47 7.90 -8.05
CA ASP A 3 16.82 8.05 -9.35
C ASP A 3 15.69 7.01 -9.47
N LEU A 4 14.45 7.45 -9.28
CA LEU A 4 13.26 6.61 -9.44
C LEU A 4 13.03 6.25 -10.91
N LYS A 5 12.67 4.99 -11.17
CA LYS A 5 12.39 4.48 -12.52
C LYS A 5 10.90 4.33 -12.76
N LEU A 6 10.49 4.71 -13.97
CA LEU A 6 9.13 4.46 -14.45
C LEU A 6 8.89 2.95 -14.66
N PRO A 7 7.66 2.44 -14.46
CA PRO A 7 6.49 3.19 -14.02
C PRO A 7 6.52 3.54 -12.52
N LEU A 8 5.87 4.65 -12.16
CA LEU A 8 5.77 5.15 -10.77
C LEU A 8 4.34 5.06 -10.26
N MET A 9 4.19 5.08 -8.94
CA MET A 9 2.92 5.22 -8.23
C MET A 9 2.89 6.51 -7.45
N VAL A 10 1.75 7.21 -7.52
CA VAL A 10 1.41 8.36 -6.68
C VAL A 10 0.32 7.90 -5.71
N LYS A 11 0.58 8.03 -4.40
CA LYS A 11 -0.40 7.73 -3.35
C LYS A 11 -0.36 8.78 -2.25
N PRO A 12 -1.50 9.12 -1.62
CA PRO A 12 -1.47 9.90 -0.38
C PRO A 12 -0.66 9.15 0.69
N SER A 13 0.05 9.89 1.55
CA SER A 13 0.79 9.29 2.67
C SER A 13 -0.11 8.83 3.82
N LEU A 14 -1.36 9.31 3.84
CA LEU A 14 -2.39 9.02 4.84
C LEU A 14 -3.69 8.58 4.18
N GLY A 15 -4.61 8.05 4.97
CA GLY A 15 -5.89 7.53 4.49
C GLY A 15 -5.79 6.07 4.03
N ALA A 16 -6.89 5.56 3.49
CA ALA A 16 -7.04 4.15 3.11
C ALA A 16 -7.92 3.97 1.86
N GLY A 17 -8.13 2.71 1.45
CA GLY A 17 -9.10 2.36 0.40
C GLY A 17 -8.72 2.82 -1.01
N LYS A 18 -7.42 2.93 -1.29
CA LYS A 18 -6.86 3.26 -2.62
C LYS A 18 -7.31 4.62 -3.16
N TYR A 19 -7.71 5.53 -2.28
CA TYR A 19 -8.14 6.89 -2.63
C TYR A 19 -6.99 7.69 -3.27
N PHE A 20 -7.23 8.28 -4.45
CA PHE A 20 -6.22 9.00 -5.24
C PHE A 20 -4.96 8.20 -5.59
N LEU A 21 -5.04 6.87 -5.57
CA LEU A 21 -3.96 6.01 -6.04
C LEU A 21 -3.86 6.09 -7.57
N CYS A 22 -2.71 6.48 -8.10
CA CYS A 22 -2.51 6.70 -9.54
C CYS A 22 -1.18 6.10 -10.00
N GLY A 23 -1.24 5.28 -11.05
CA GLY A 23 -0.05 4.79 -11.76
C GLY A 23 0.36 5.74 -12.88
N ALA A 24 1.67 5.89 -13.08
CA ALA A 24 2.27 6.75 -14.08
C ALA A 24 3.36 6.03 -14.86
N ALA A 25 3.10 5.74 -16.13
CA ALA A 25 4.06 5.13 -17.05
C ALA A 25 5.06 6.15 -17.64
N ASN A 26 4.79 7.44 -17.49
CA ASN A 26 5.63 8.53 -17.97
C ASN A 26 5.49 9.79 -17.09
N LEU A 27 6.37 10.78 -17.31
CA LEU A 27 6.39 12.02 -16.53
C LEU A 27 5.12 12.87 -16.69
N GLN A 28 4.44 12.78 -17.84
CA GLN A 28 3.20 13.52 -18.07
C GLN A 28 2.05 12.95 -17.21
N GLU A 29 1.96 11.62 -17.13
CA GLU A 29 1.01 10.94 -16.24
C GLU A 29 1.33 11.21 -14.77
N LEU A 30 2.62 11.21 -14.40
CA LEU A 30 3.05 11.56 -13.05
C LEU A 30 2.58 12.97 -12.66
N ALA A 31 2.87 13.97 -13.51
CA ALA A 31 2.44 15.35 -13.29
C ALA A 31 0.92 15.46 -13.16
N ARG A 32 0.17 14.72 -13.99
CA ARG A 32 -1.30 14.68 -13.94
C ARG A 32 -1.80 14.08 -12.63
N GLY A 33 -1.23 12.98 -12.15
CA GLY A 33 -1.59 12.34 -10.89
C GLY A 33 -1.38 13.27 -9.69
N VAL A 34 -0.22 13.93 -9.63
CA VAL A 34 0.11 14.92 -8.60
C VAL A 34 -0.87 16.09 -8.62
N GLN A 35 -1.12 16.67 -9.80
CA GLN A 35 -2.07 17.78 -9.94
C GLN A 35 -3.49 17.37 -9.55
N ALA A 36 -3.92 16.16 -9.92
CA ALA A 36 -5.25 15.66 -9.58
C ALA A 36 -5.43 15.51 -8.06
N PHE A 37 -4.42 15.05 -7.33
CA PHE A 37 -4.47 15.01 -5.86
C PHE A 37 -4.65 16.41 -5.27
N TYR A 38 -3.78 17.37 -5.63
CA TYR A 38 -3.84 18.72 -5.07
C TYR A 38 -5.10 19.49 -5.46
N ALA A 39 -5.64 19.26 -6.66
CA ALA A 39 -6.93 19.83 -7.06
C ALA A 39 -8.10 19.32 -6.21
N ASN A 40 -7.97 18.12 -5.61
CA ASN A 40 -8.99 17.52 -4.75
C ASN A 40 -8.62 17.54 -3.26
N LEU A 41 -7.56 18.26 -2.88
CA LEU A 41 -7.02 18.30 -1.52
C LEU A 41 -8.09 18.62 -0.46
N PRO A 42 -8.98 19.63 -0.63
CA PRO A 42 -10.00 19.92 0.38
C PRO A 42 -10.97 18.75 0.61
N SER A 43 -11.33 18.02 -0.45
CA SER A 43 -12.22 16.86 -0.36
C SER A 43 -11.53 15.69 0.33
N PHE A 44 -10.25 15.44 0.00
CA PHE A 44 -9.43 14.44 0.67
C PHE A 44 -9.28 14.73 2.17
N MET A 45 -8.94 15.97 2.53
CA MET A 45 -8.78 16.41 3.91
C MET A 45 -10.09 16.26 4.70
N GLY A 46 -11.21 16.72 4.14
CA GLY A 46 -12.53 16.58 4.76
C GLY A 46 -12.95 15.13 4.99
N LYS A 47 -12.60 14.22 4.06
CA LYS A 47 -12.92 12.78 4.19
C LYS A 47 -12.13 12.09 5.30
N TRP A 48 -10.86 12.45 5.48
CA TRP A 48 -9.96 11.78 6.42
C TRP A 48 -9.70 12.56 7.71
N GLY A 49 -10.41 13.67 7.92
CA GLY A 49 -10.27 14.49 9.13
C GLY A 49 -8.89 15.14 9.26
N ILE A 50 -8.24 15.47 8.14
CA ILE A 50 -6.93 16.11 8.13
C ILE A 50 -7.14 17.62 8.28
N GLU A 51 -6.52 18.22 9.30
CA GLU A 51 -6.74 19.63 9.64
C GLU A 51 -5.84 20.56 8.83
N THR A 52 -4.62 20.12 8.51
CA THR A 52 -3.64 20.97 7.81
C THR A 52 -3.20 20.37 6.48
N ALA A 53 -2.94 21.24 5.50
CA ALA A 53 -2.45 20.80 4.20
C ALA A 53 -1.06 20.12 4.29
N ASP A 54 -0.25 20.48 5.29
CA ASP A 54 1.09 19.94 5.50
C ASP A 54 1.09 18.46 5.92
N GLU A 55 -0.02 17.98 6.48
CA GLU A 55 -0.26 16.57 6.82
C GLU A 55 -0.72 15.76 5.60
N ALA A 56 -1.39 16.39 4.65
CA ALA A 56 -1.89 15.77 3.43
C ALA A 56 -0.81 15.70 2.34
N ARG A 57 0.19 14.84 2.54
CA ARG A 57 1.30 14.62 1.61
C ARG A 57 1.02 13.49 0.63
N ILE A 58 1.83 13.44 -0.42
CA ILE A 58 1.91 12.30 -1.34
C ILE A 58 3.25 11.60 -1.21
N VAL A 59 3.26 10.31 -1.51
CA VAL A 59 4.43 9.49 -1.73
C VAL A 59 4.48 9.12 -3.20
N ILE A 60 5.69 9.23 -3.78
CA ILE A 60 5.98 8.76 -5.14
C ILE A 60 6.98 7.60 -4.99
N GLU A 61 6.60 6.43 -5.51
CA GLU A 61 7.40 5.21 -5.42
C GLU A 61 7.45 4.48 -6.76
N GLU A 62 8.41 3.57 -6.94
CA GLU A 62 8.45 2.70 -8.10
C GLU A 62 7.27 1.73 -8.08
N PHE A 63 6.66 1.51 -9.23
CA PHE A 63 5.59 0.53 -9.36
C PHE A 63 6.15 -0.89 -9.24
N VAL A 64 5.71 -1.61 -8.22
CA VAL A 64 6.08 -3.01 -8.00
C VAL A 64 5.16 -3.90 -8.83
N THR A 65 5.73 -4.64 -9.77
CA THR A 65 5.01 -5.63 -10.55
C THR A 65 4.96 -6.97 -9.82
N GLY A 66 3.89 -7.74 -10.01
CA GLY A 66 3.78 -9.09 -9.50
C GLY A 66 2.39 -9.37 -8.96
N SER A 67 2.25 -10.52 -8.29
CA SER A 67 1.04 -10.84 -7.53
C SER A 67 1.04 -10.07 -6.21
N GLU A 68 -0.10 -9.48 -5.86
CA GLU A 68 -0.34 -8.83 -4.58
C GLU A 68 -0.88 -9.86 -3.58
N VAL A 69 -0.46 -9.75 -2.32
CA VAL A 69 -0.93 -10.60 -1.22
C VAL A 69 -1.10 -9.76 0.03
N ASP A 70 -2.06 -10.15 0.86
CA ASP A 70 -2.26 -9.59 2.18
C ASP A 70 -1.83 -10.60 3.26
N VAL A 71 -1.28 -10.10 4.36
CA VAL A 71 -0.94 -10.92 5.54
C VAL A 71 -1.70 -10.37 6.75
N ASP A 72 -2.75 -11.06 7.15
CA ASP A 72 -3.52 -10.75 8.35
C ASP A 72 -2.83 -11.38 9.56
N ALA A 73 -2.60 -10.61 10.63
CA ALA A 73 -1.87 -11.08 11.80
C ALA A 73 -2.49 -10.64 13.13
N VAL A 74 -2.32 -11.49 14.14
CA VAL A 74 -2.54 -11.14 15.56
C VAL A 74 -1.17 -10.95 16.19
N ILE A 75 -0.91 -9.75 16.67
CA ILE A 75 0.33 -9.38 17.34
C ILE A 75 0.02 -9.08 18.81
N GLN A 76 0.88 -9.55 19.70
CA GLN A 76 0.82 -9.22 21.12
C GLN A 76 2.23 -9.17 21.70
N ASP A 77 2.53 -8.09 22.44
CA ASP A 77 3.82 -7.85 23.08
C ASP A 77 4.99 -7.98 22.08
N GLY A 78 4.80 -7.42 20.88
CA GLY A 78 5.77 -7.47 19.79
C GLY A 78 6.00 -8.86 19.18
N LYS A 79 5.08 -9.82 19.40
CA LYS A 79 5.16 -11.18 18.84
C LYS A 79 3.96 -11.50 17.97
N VAL A 80 4.20 -12.14 16.82
CA VAL A 80 3.14 -12.68 15.98
C VAL A 80 2.59 -13.96 16.62
N LEU A 81 1.33 -13.95 17.03
CA LEU A 81 0.63 -15.10 17.60
C LEU A 81 -0.08 -15.94 16.53
N PHE A 82 -0.51 -15.28 15.46
CA PHE A 82 -1.17 -15.90 14.32
C PHE A 82 -0.92 -15.04 13.08
N ALA A 83 -0.79 -15.69 11.92
CA ALA A 83 -0.79 -15.01 10.64
C ALA A 83 -1.42 -15.88 9.54
N ALA A 84 -2.13 -15.25 8.61
CA ALA A 84 -2.70 -15.88 7.44
C ALA A 84 -2.36 -15.06 6.18
N VAL A 85 -1.88 -15.74 5.14
CA VAL A 85 -1.61 -15.13 3.84
C VAL A 85 -2.83 -15.31 2.94
N SER A 86 -3.24 -14.23 2.27
CA SER A 86 -4.34 -14.19 1.30
C SER A 86 -3.82 -13.74 -0.06
N ASP A 87 -4.22 -14.42 -1.14
CA ASP A 87 -3.86 -14.01 -2.50
C ASP A 87 -4.86 -12.99 -3.02
N ASN A 88 -4.38 -11.82 -3.44
CA ASN A 88 -5.27 -10.79 -4.00
C ASN A 88 -5.53 -11.10 -5.47
N LYS A 89 -6.82 -11.06 -5.87
CA LYS A 89 -7.16 -11.17 -7.28
C LYS A 89 -6.66 -9.93 -8.02
N PRO A 90 -6.30 -10.05 -9.32
CA PRO A 90 -5.90 -8.90 -10.11
C PRO A 90 -6.92 -7.76 -9.99
N PRO A 91 -6.47 -6.53 -9.73
CA PRO A 91 -7.38 -5.41 -9.57
C PRO A 91 -8.07 -5.05 -10.89
N LEU A 92 -9.22 -4.35 -10.80
CA LEU A 92 -9.82 -3.69 -11.96
C LEU A 92 -9.02 -2.44 -12.36
N HIS A 93 -9.54 -1.71 -13.34
CA HIS A 93 -9.13 -0.33 -13.60
C HIS A 93 -9.11 0.47 -12.27
N ASN A 94 -8.04 1.24 -12.07
CA ASN A 94 -7.80 2.06 -10.86
C ASN A 94 -7.46 1.29 -9.57
N PHE A 95 -6.84 0.10 -9.67
CA PHE A 95 -6.30 -0.66 -8.54
C PHE A 95 -7.34 -1.19 -7.54
N MET A 96 -8.64 -1.03 -7.83
CA MET A 96 -9.73 -1.50 -6.98
C MET A 96 -9.70 -3.02 -6.83
N GLU A 97 -9.77 -3.48 -5.57
CA GLU A 97 -9.78 -4.91 -5.23
C GLU A 97 -11.02 -5.61 -5.77
N THR A 98 -10.82 -6.84 -6.23
CA THR A 98 -11.89 -7.68 -6.79
C THR A 98 -12.20 -8.90 -5.92
N GLY A 99 -11.50 -9.02 -4.79
CA GLY A 99 -11.57 -10.13 -3.85
C GLY A 99 -10.22 -10.81 -3.68
N CYS A 100 -10.21 -11.85 -2.85
CA CYS A 100 -9.02 -12.60 -2.51
C CYS A 100 -9.31 -14.12 -2.44
N LEU A 101 -8.25 -14.90 -2.27
CA LEU A 101 -8.30 -16.31 -1.88
C LEU A 101 -7.60 -16.48 -0.53
N CYS A 102 -8.33 -17.00 0.46
CA CYS A 102 -7.80 -17.30 1.78
C CYS A 102 -8.18 -18.74 2.19
N PRO A 103 -7.21 -19.61 2.53
CA PRO A 103 -5.77 -19.34 2.58
C PRO A 103 -5.13 -19.24 1.18
N SER A 104 -3.95 -18.61 1.12
CA SER A 104 -3.13 -18.48 -0.09
C SER A 104 -2.81 -19.84 -0.74
N ALA A 105 -2.81 -19.84 -2.08
CA ALA A 105 -2.38 -20.93 -2.93
C ALA A 105 -0.88 -20.86 -3.31
N LEU A 106 -0.13 -19.89 -2.78
CA LEU A 106 1.31 -19.78 -3.01
C LEU A 106 2.06 -21.03 -2.49
N PRO A 107 3.22 -21.37 -3.07
CA PRO A 107 4.09 -22.40 -2.50
C PRO A 107 4.42 -22.11 -1.03
N CYS A 108 4.50 -23.16 -0.20
CA CYS A 108 4.78 -23.01 1.23
C CYS A 108 6.06 -22.21 1.51
N GLU A 109 7.08 -22.33 0.66
CA GLU A 109 8.33 -21.57 0.78
C GLU A 109 8.14 -20.07 0.60
N ASP A 110 7.24 -19.65 -0.29
CA ASP A 110 6.96 -18.24 -0.51
C ASP A 110 6.07 -17.67 0.60
N GLN A 111 5.10 -18.46 1.09
CA GLN A 111 4.36 -18.11 2.30
C GLN A 111 5.31 -17.94 3.50
N ALA A 112 6.28 -18.83 3.68
CA ALA A 112 7.27 -18.73 4.75
C ALA A 112 8.12 -17.46 4.66
N LYS A 113 8.51 -17.03 3.45
CA LYS A 113 9.24 -15.76 3.25
C LYS A 113 8.39 -14.54 3.64
N LEU A 114 7.09 -14.56 3.32
CA LEU A 114 6.15 -13.49 3.69
C LEU A 114 5.97 -13.42 5.21
N LEU A 115 5.83 -14.57 5.88
CA LEU A 115 5.75 -14.64 7.34
C LEU A 115 7.04 -14.17 8.01
N GLN A 116 8.21 -14.53 7.45
CA GLN A 116 9.48 -14.02 7.96
C GLN A 116 9.62 -12.50 7.77
N LEU A 117 9.11 -11.95 6.67
CA LEU A 117 9.07 -10.51 6.45
C LEU A 117 8.14 -9.83 7.48
N LEU A 118 6.97 -10.40 7.76
CA LEU A 118 6.07 -9.90 8.81
C LEU A 118 6.79 -9.85 10.16
N GLU A 119 7.46 -10.92 10.58
CA GLU A 119 8.24 -10.96 11.83
C GLU A 119 9.30 -9.85 11.89
N ASN A 120 10.00 -9.61 10.77
CA ASN A 120 10.98 -8.52 10.69
C ASN A 120 10.32 -7.16 10.88
N VAL A 121 9.17 -6.91 10.25
CA VAL A 121 8.40 -5.66 10.42
C VAL A 121 7.94 -5.49 11.86
N VAL A 122 7.39 -6.54 12.47
CA VAL A 122 6.94 -6.51 13.87
C VAL A 122 8.12 -6.25 14.82
N SER A 123 9.30 -6.82 14.57
CA SER A 123 10.48 -6.55 15.39
C SER A 123 10.97 -5.09 15.32
N MET A 124 10.63 -4.36 14.26
CA MET A 124 11.03 -2.98 14.05
C MET A 124 10.00 -1.97 14.57
N TYR A 125 8.71 -2.32 14.50
CA TYR A 125 7.61 -1.36 14.72
C TYR A 125 6.53 -1.86 15.68
N GLY A 126 6.62 -3.11 16.15
CA GLY A 126 5.61 -3.77 16.98
C GLY A 126 5.74 -3.51 18.48
N ASP A 127 6.68 -2.67 18.91
CA ASP A 127 6.79 -2.27 20.31
C ASP A 127 5.50 -1.58 20.77
N GLY A 128 4.78 -2.22 21.69
CA GLY A 128 3.50 -1.74 22.20
C GLY A 128 2.26 -2.19 21.41
N LEU A 129 2.43 -3.06 20.40
CA LEU A 129 1.35 -3.84 19.78
C LEU A 129 1.27 -5.25 20.40
#